data_AF-A0A536S5Q5-F1
#
_entry.id   AF-A0A536S5Q5-F1
#
_cell.length_a   1.000
_cell.length_b   1.000
_cell.length_c   1.000
_cell.angle_alpha   90.00
_cell.angle_beta   90.00
_cell.angle_gamma   90.00
#
_symmetry.space_group_name_H-M   'P 1'
#
loop_
_entity.id
_entity.type
_entity.pdbx_description
1 polymer ?
#
loop_
_entity_poly.entity_id
_entity_poly.type
_entity_poly.pdbx_seq_one_letter_code
_entity_poly.pdbx_strand_id
1 'polypeptide(L)' 'MALKIRITAAPRPRQRSLVPALVYRAEAYEEADHFREPMWGCPHDHETVEHAYHCGVTWLNEQAGDQTEAT' A
#
# COMPACT_ATOMS: atom_id res chain seq x y z
N MET A 1 13.86 6.27 -10.28
CA MET A 1 13.73 5.16 -9.32
C MET A 1 12.42 4.44 -9.61
N ALA A 2 12.37 3.10 -9.58
CA ALA A 2 11.14 2.36 -9.86
C ALA A 2 10.45 1.95 -8.55
N LEU A 3 9.24 2.49 -8.33
CA LEU A 3 8.41 2.18 -7.17
C LEU A 3 7.46 1.02 -7.50
N LYS A 4 7.25 0.14 -6.52
CA LYS A 4 6.25 -0.94 -6.60
C LYS A 4 5.34 -0.94 -5.39
N ILE A 5 4.09 -1.38 -5.61
CA ILE A 5 3.09 -1.56 -4.56
C ILE A 5 3.09 -3.02 -4.10
N ARG A 6 3.04 -3.24 -2.78
CA ARG A 6 2.66 -4.50 -2.16
C ARG A 6 1.40 -4.31 -1.31
N ILE A 7 0.61 -5.36 -1.16
CA ILE A 7 -0.53 -5.37 -0.26
C ILE A 7 -0.19 -6.22 0.97
N THR A 8 -0.31 -5.63 2.15
CA THR A 8 -0.16 -6.32 3.43
C THR A 8 -1.54 -6.57 4.02
N ALA A 9 -1.68 -7.71 4.69
CA ALA A 9 -2.90 -8.08 5.41
C ALA A 9 -2.60 -8.22 6.89
N ALA A 10 -3.40 -7.58 7.74
CA ALA A 10 -3.27 -7.63 9.19
C ALA A 10 -4.63 -7.92 9.84
N PRO A 11 -4.68 -8.62 10.98
CA PRO A 11 -5.91 -8.77 11.75
C PRO A 11 -6.41 -7.41 12.25
N ARG A 12 -7.72 -7.14 12.19
CA ARG A 12 -8.28 -5.95 12.84
C ARG A 12 -8.05 -6.01 14.35
N PRO A 13 -7.54 -4.94 14.97
CA PRO A 13 -7.49 -4.84 16.42
C PRO A 13 -8.93 -4.83 16.96
N ARG A 14 -9.23 -5.76 17.87
CA ARG A 14 -10.49 -5.89 18.63
C ARG A 14 -11.69 -6.53 17.93
N GLN A 15 -11.51 -7.70 17.33
CA GLN A 15 -12.67 -8.52 17.00
C GLN A 15 -12.81 -9.70 17.98
N ARG A 16 -13.89 -9.70 18.77
CA ARG A 16 -14.31 -10.83 19.62
C ARG A 16 -14.93 -11.99 18.81
N SER A 17 -14.63 -12.07 17.52
CA SER A 17 -15.15 -13.10 16.61
C SER A 17 -14.17 -14.27 16.54
N LEU A 18 -14.68 -15.48 16.27
CA LEU A 18 -13.88 -16.70 16.11
C LEU A 18 -12.95 -16.64 14.88
N VAL A 19 -13.26 -15.78 13.91
CA VAL A 19 -12.41 -15.49 12.74
C VAL A 19 -12.09 -13.99 12.74
N PRO A 20 -10.81 -13.59 12.84
CA PRO A 20 -10.41 -12.19 12.73
C PRO A 20 -10.66 -11.67 11.32
N ALA A 21 -11.37 -10.56 11.18
CA ALA A 21 -11.45 -9.83 9.93
C ALA A 21 -10.06 -9.26 9.62
N LEU A 22 -9.64 -9.42 8.38
CA LEU A 22 -8.41 -8.84 7.88
C LEU A 22 -8.67 -7.40 7.42
N VAL A 23 -7.68 -6.55 7.64
CA VAL A 23 -7.52 -5.28 6.95
C VAL A 23 -6.37 -5.40 5.97
N TYR A 24 -6.58 -4.82 4.80
CA TYR A 24 -5.59 -4.76 3.74
C TYR A 24 -5.07 -3.33 3.63
N ARG A 25 -3.75 -3.18 3.52
CA ARG A 25 -3.08 -1.90 3.33
C ARG A 25 -2.13 -1.99 2.14
N ALA A 26 -2.07 -0.92 1.37
CA ALA A 26 -1.06 -0.78 0.32
C ALA A 26 0.20 -0.18 0.90
N GLU A 27 1.35 -0.66 0.47
CA GLU A 27 2.66 -0.12 0.82
C GLU A 27 3.48 0.01 -0.45
N ALA A 28 4.23 1.11 -0.56
CA ALA A 28 5.16 1.32 -1.67
C ALA A 28 6.60 1.15 -1.19
N TYR A 29 7.42 0.52 -2.03
CA TYR A 29 8.83 0.30 -1.77
C TYR A 29 9.61 0.44 -3.08
N GLU A 30 10.92 0.67 -2.98
CA GLU A 30 11.78 0.68 -4.16
C GLU A 30 12.01 -0.74 -4.67
N GLU A 31 11.87 -0.95 -5.97
CA GLU A 31 12.07 -2.28 -6.57
C GLU A 31 13.48 -2.82 -6.34
N ALA A 32 14.48 -1.94 -6.33
CA ALA A 32 15.88 -2.30 -6.11
C ALA A 32 16.22 -2.54 -4.63
N ASP A 33 15.33 -2.19 -3.69
CA ASP A 33 15.58 -2.39 -2.28
C ASP A 33 15.36 -3.87 -1.89
N HIS A 34 16.47 -4.52 -1.55
CA HIS A 34 16.49 -5.91 -1.10
C HIS A 34 15.74 -6.13 0.21
N PHE A 35 15.66 -5.12 1.08
CA PHE A 35 14.95 -5.20 2.36
C PHE A 35 13.46 -4.92 2.21
N ARG A 36 13.04 -4.37 1.07
CA ARG A 36 11.67 -3.95 0.77
C ARG A 36 11.11 -3.08 1.90
N GLU A 37 11.91 -2.12 2.35
CA GLU A 37 11.50 -1.14 3.33
C GLU A 37 10.39 -0.26 2.72
N PRO A 38 9.24 -0.13 3.40
CA PRO A 38 8.14 0.66 2.87
C PRO A 38 8.48 2.14 2.98
N MET A 39 8.57 2.82 1.85
CA MET A 39 8.74 4.28 1.79
C MET A 39 7.41 5.02 1.98
N TRP A 40 6.31 4.35 1.68
CA TRP A 40 4.97 4.85 1.90
C TRP A 40 4.04 3.71 2.31
N GLY A 41 3.07 4.03 3.17
CA GLY A 41 1.98 3.15 3.55
C GLY A 41 0.65 3.87 3.44
N CYS A 42 -0.35 3.17 2.93
CA CYS A 42 -1.71 3.68 2.82
C CYS A 42 -2.24 4.02 4.23
N PRO A 43 -2.80 5.21 4.44
CA PRO A 43 -3.40 5.60 5.72
C PRO A 43 -4.75 4.92 5.97
N HIS A 44 -5.37 4.31 4.95
CA HIS A 44 -6.66 3.67 5.02
C HIS A 44 -6.56 2.18 5.35
N ASP A 45 -7.54 1.70 6.12
CA ASP A 45 -7.81 0.28 6.30
C ASP A 45 -8.83 -0.17 5.26
N HIS A 46 -8.44 -1.03 4.32
CA HIS A 46 -9.34 -1.58 3.32
C HIS A 46 -9.86 -2.95 3.71
N GLU A 47 -11.12 -3.24 3.36
CA GLU A 47 -11.75 -4.54 3.62
C GLU A 47 -11.44 -5.58 2.53
N THR A 48 -10.95 -5.12 1.36
CA THR A 48 -10.61 -5.99 0.23
C THR A 48 -9.23 -5.65 -0.33
N VAL A 49 -8.57 -6.67 -0.90
CA VAL A 49 -7.27 -6.52 -1.58
C VAL A 49 -7.37 -5.56 -2.76
N GLU A 50 -8.45 -5.66 -3.55
CA GLU A 50 -8.67 -4.83 -4.73
C GLU A 50 -8.73 -3.34 -4.37
N HIS A 51 -9.45 -2.98 -3.30
CA HIS A 51 -9.56 -1.60 -2.87
C HIS A 51 -8.22 -1.05 -2.36
N ALA A 52 -7.45 -1.85 -1.61
CA ALA A 52 -6.10 -1.48 -1.22
C ALA A 52 -5.20 -1.28 -2.45
N TYR A 53 -5.26 -2.20 -3.42
CA TYR A 53 -4.48 -2.13 -4.65
C TYR A 53 -4.79 -0.86 -5.47
N HIS A 54 -6.08 -0.54 -5.66
CA HIS A 54 -6.47 0.69 -6.35
C HIS A 54 -5.93 1.93 -5.63
N CYS A 55 -6.01 1.97 -4.29
CA CYS A 55 -5.46 3.10 -3.53
C CYS A 55 -3.94 3.26 -3.72
N GLY A 56 -3.19 2.15 -3.70
CA GLY A 56 -1.75 2.17 -3.96
C GLY A 56 -1.39 2.58 -5.39
N VAL A 57 -2.15 2.12 -6.39
CA VAL A 57 -1.94 2.52 -7.80
C VAL A 57 -2.25 3.99 -8.02
N THR A 58 -3.33 4.52 -7.42
CA THR A 58 -3.63 5.95 -7.47
C THR A 58 -2.47 6.78 -6.94
N TRP A 59 -1.96 6.44 -5.75
CA TRP A 59 -0.80 7.11 -5.18
C TRP A 59 0.44 6.99 -6.08
N LEU A 60 0.72 5.80 -6.62
CA LEU A 60 1.86 5.57 -7.51
C LEU A 60 1.80 6.46 -8.76
N ASN A 61 0.61 6.63 -9.34
CA ASN A 61 0.39 7.50 -10.49
C ASN A 61 0.61 8.99 -10.15
N GLU A 62 0.21 9.43 -8.95
CA GLU A 62 0.48 10.80 -8.47
C GLU A 62 1.99 11.06 -8.36
N GLN A 63 2.76 10.09 -7.86
CA GLN A 63 4.22 10.19 -7.79
C GLN A 63 4.92 10.20 -9.17
N ALA A 64 4.32 9.56 -10.17
CA ALA A 64 4.82 9.61 -11.54
C ALA A 64 4.56 10.97 -12.21
N GLY A 65 3.43 11.61 -11.88
CA GLY A 65 3.10 12.95 -12.34
C GLY A 65 4.05 14.02 -11.80
N ASP A 66 4.35 13.97 -10.50
CA ASP A 66 5.22 14.93 -9.80
C ASP A 66 6.67 14.95 -10.36
N GLN A 67 7.17 13.79 -10.81
CA GLN A 67 8.50 13.67 -11.45
C GLN A 67 8.62 14.35 -12.82
N THR A 68 7.52 14.83 -13.42
CA THR A 68 7.51 15.41 -14.77
C THR A 68 7.53 16.96 -14.76
N GLU A 69 7.27 17.61 -13.62
CA GLU A 69 7.19 19.08 -13.49
C GLU A 69 8.42 19.70 -12.81
N ALA A 70 9.62 19.16 -13.05
CA ALA A 70 10.89 19.71 -12.57
C ALA A 70 11.94 19.87 -13.69
N THR A 71 11.57 20.49 -14.82
CA THR A 71 12.51 20.88 -15.90
C THR A 71 12.30 22.33 -16.32
#